data_AF-A0A429V887-F1
#
_entry.id   AF-A0A429V887-F1
#
_cell.length_a   1.000
_cell.length_b   1.000
_cell.length_c   1.000
_cell.angle_alpha   90.00
_cell.angle_beta   90.00
_cell.angle_gamma   90.00
#
_symmetry.space_group_name_H-M   'P 1'
#
loop_
_entity.id
_entity.type
_entity.pdbx_description
1 polymer ?
#
loop_
_entity_poly.entity_id
_entity_poly.type
_entity_poly.pdbx_seq_one_letter_code
_entity_poly.pdbx_strand_id
1 'polypeptide(L)' 'MPTSPAADRLEQLSHRLDELIREIRLAPPSQQRHDSHVAQAEAIAGEIRTVFRGAAPTVNTPLRQDGNRAWW' A
#
# COMPACT_ATOMS: atom_id res chain seq x y z
N MET A 1 12.15 -21.61 8.38
CA MET A 1 11.77 -20.27 8.86
C MET A 1 10.32 -20.06 8.44
N PRO A 2 9.37 -19.78 9.33
CA PRO A 2 8.03 -19.41 8.90
C PRO A 2 8.13 -18.09 8.12
N THR A 3 7.75 -18.07 6.85
CA THR A 3 7.65 -16.85 6.05
C THR A 3 6.45 -16.04 6.54
N SER A 4 6.63 -14.73 6.66
CA SER A 4 5.54 -13.83 7.03
C SER A 4 4.70 -13.58 5.77
N PRO A 5 3.39 -13.91 5.76
CA PRO A 5 2.52 -13.65 4.61
C PRO A 5 2.52 -12.17 4.19
N ALA A 6 2.74 -11.26 5.15
CA ALA A 6 2.90 -9.84 4.89
C ALA A 6 4.21 -9.54 4.14
N ALA A 7 5.31 -10.20 4.50
CA ALA A 7 6.59 -10.06 3.79
C ALA A 7 6.47 -10.60 2.35
N ASP A 8 5.90 -11.79 2.17
CA ASP A 8 5.68 -12.39 0.84
C ASP A 8 4.82 -11.47 -0.04
N ARG A 9 3.81 -10.81 0.53
CA ARG A 9 2.97 -9.86 -0.19
C ARG A 9 3.70 -8.57 -0.55
N LEU A 10 4.55 -8.05 0.33
CA LEU A 10 5.36 -6.87 0.05
C LEU A 10 6.40 -7.16 -1.04
N GLU A 11 7.00 -8.35 -1.06
CA GLU A 11 7.92 -8.77 -2.12
C GLU A 11 7.22 -8.81 -3.49
N GLN A 12 5.99 -9.36 -3.56
CA GLN A 12 5.19 -9.33 -4.78
C GLN A 12 4.88 -7.91 -5.26
N LEU A 13 4.55 -6.99 -4.33
CA LEU A 13 4.27 -5.59 -4.66
C LEU A 13 5.53 -4.85 -5.11
N SER A 14 6.69 -5.16 -4.52
CA SER A 14 7.99 -4.65 -4.96
C SER A 14 8.28 -5.05 -6.41
N HIS A 15 8.05 -6.32 -6.76
CA HIS A 15 8.26 -6.79 -8.12
C HIS A 15 7.39 -6.05 -9.14
N ARG A 16 6.09 -5.86 -8.82
CA ARG A 16 5.17 -5.09 -9.67
C ARG A 16 5.59 -3.63 -9.83
N LEU A 17 6.14 -3.02 -8.78
CA LEU A 17 6.68 -1.67 -8.85
C LEU A 17 7.90 -1.60 -9.79
N ASP A 18 8.81 -2.57 -9.70
CA ASP A 18 9.97 -2.65 -10.59
C ASP A 18 9.54 -2.82 -12.06
N GLU A 19 8.51 -3.61 -12.32
CA GLU A 19 7.91 -3.75 -13.65
C GLU A 19 7.35 -2.42 -14.17
N LEU A 20 6.58 -1.70 -13.36
CA LEU A 20 6.04 -0.38 -13.71
C LEU A 20 7.17 0.62 -14.01
N ILE A 21 8.23 0.64 -13.19
CA ILE A 21 9.41 1.49 -13.43
C ILE A 21 10.07 1.14 -14.77
N ARG A 22 10.21 -0.15 -15.07
CA ARG A 22 10.77 -0.62 -16.34
C ARG A 22 9.91 -0.19 -17.53
N GLU A 23 8.59 -0.30 -17.43
CA GLU A 23 7.66 0.12 -18.49
C GLU A 23 7.72 1.62 -18.75
N ILE A 24 7.72 2.44 -17.69
CA ILE A 24 7.86 3.90 -17.79
C ILE A 24 9.15 4.28 -18.52
N ARG A 25 10.27 3.57 -18.27
CA ARG A 25 11.56 3.84 -18.91
C ARG A 25 11.59 3.47 -20.40
N LEU A 26 10.82 2.47 -20.83
CA LEU A 26 10.85 1.94 -22.19
C LEU A 26 9.76 2.56 -23.09
N ALA A 27 8.69 3.10 -22.51
CA ALA A 27 7.54 3.58 -23.25
C ALA A 27 7.76 5.02 -23.79
N PRO A 28 7.53 5.28 -25.09
CA PRO A 28 7.37 6.64 -25.57
C PRO A 28 6.21 7.35 -24.86
N PRO A 29 6.35 8.65 -24.57
CA PRO A 29 5.37 9.40 -23.79
C PRO A 29 4.04 9.53 -24.55
N SER A 30 2.95 9.14 -23.90
CA SER A 30 1.59 9.46 -24.35
C SER A 30 0.69 9.68 -23.13
N GLN A 31 -0.34 10.52 -23.28
CA GLN A 31 -1.25 10.85 -22.18
C GLN A 31 -1.96 9.60 -21.65
N GLN A 32 -2.47 8.74 -22.54
CA GLN A 32 -3.14 7.50 -22.16
C GLN A 32 -2.24 6.57 -21.34
N ARG A 33 -0.94 6.49 -21.69
CA ARG A 33 0.01 5.66 -20.93
C ARG A 33 0.34 6.27 -19.59
N HIS A 34 0.52 7.59 -19.54
CA HIS A 34 0.70 8.31 -18.29
C HIS A 34 -0.45 8.02 -17.31
N ASP A 35 -1.70 8.17 -17.77
CA ASP A 35 -2.88 7.93 -16.94
C ASP A 35 -2.98 6.46 -16.48
N SER A 36 -2.61 5.52 -17.35
CA SER A 36 -2.48 4.10 -16.99
C SER A 36 -1.42 3.86 -15.92
N HIS A 37 -0.24 4.47 -16.03
CA HIS A 37 0.83 4.33 -15.05
C HIS A 37 0.42 4.92 -13.69
N VAL A 38 -0.29 6.06 -13.68
CA VAL A 38 -0.84 6.65 -12.46
C VAL A 38 -1.81 5.69 -11.78
N ALA A 39 -2.77 5.15 -12.54
CA ALA A 39 -3.74 4.19 -12.00
C ALA A 39 -3.07 2.93 -11.41
N GLN A 40 -2.01 2.42 -12.07
CA GLN A 40 -1.24 1.29 -11.57
C GLN A 40 -0.47 1.64 -10.29
N ALA A 41 0.15 2.82 -10.22
CA ALA A 41 0.87 3.28 -9.04
C ALA A 41 -0.08 3.46 -7.83
N GLU A 42 -1.26 4.04 -8.04
CA GLU A 42 -2.29 4.19 -7.01
C GLU A 42 -2.77 2.82 -6.49
N ALA A 43 -2.96 1.85 -7.38
CA ALA A 43 -3.34 0.49 -6.99
C ALA A 43 -2.26 -0.17 -6.11
N ILE A 44 -0.98 -0.09 -6.51
CA ILE A 44 0.15 -0.63 -5.71
C ILE A 44 0.19 0.03 -4.33
N ALA A 45 0.08 1.36 -4.26
CA ALA A 45 0.07 2.09 -2.99
C ALA A 45 -1.11 1.69 -2.10
N GLY A 46 -2.30 1.50 -2.68
CA GLY A 46 -3.48 0.99 -2.00
C GLY A 46 -3.24 -0.40 -1.40
N GLU A 47 -2.65 -1.31 -2.18
CA GLU A 47 -2.34 -2.67 -1.74
C GLU A 47 -1.29 -2.68 -0.61
N ILE A 48 -0.23 -1.88 -0.70
CA ILE A 48 0.75 -1.73 0.39
C ILE A 48 0.05 -1.32 1.69
N ARG A 49 -0.85 -0.34 1.62
CA ARG A 49 -1.63 0.10 2.78
C ARG A 49 -2.46 -1.04 3.36
N THR A 50 -3.09 -1.89 2.53
CA THR A 50 -3.90 -3.02 3.03
C THR A 50 -3.07 -4.07 3.78
N VAL A 51 -1.82 -4.32 3.36
CA VAL A 51 -0.91 -5.27 4.04
C VAL A 51 -0.72 -4.89 5.51
N PHE A 52 -0.51 -3.60 5.78
CA PHE A 52 -0.26 -3.11 7.14
C PHE A 52 -1.53 -2.83 7.94
N ARG A 53 -2.65 -2.59 7.27
CA ARG A 53 -3.89 -2.24 7.96
C ARG A 53 -4.54 -3.44 8.63
N GLY A 54 -4.40 -4.64 8.06
CA GLY A 54 -5.13 -5.83 8.52
C GLY A 54 -6.64 -5.59 8.61
N ALA A 55 -7.42 -6.58 9.04
CA ALA A 55 -8.82 -6.39 9.41
C ALA A 55 -8.99 -5.62 10.74
N ALA A 56 -8.09 -4.68 11.06
CA ALA A 56 -8.20 -3.90 12.27
C ALA A 56 -9.27 -2.82 12.05
N PRO A 57 -10.34 -2.77 12.88
CA PRO A 57 -11.21 -1.62 12.89
C PRO A 57 -10.34 -0.40 13.18
N THR A 58 -10.73 0.74 12.63
CA THR A 58 -10.15 2.03 13.01
C THR A 58 -10.58 2.34 14.44
N VAL A 59 -10.12 1.56 15.41
CA VAL A 59 -10.27 1.89 16.82
C VAL A 59 -9.23 2.96 17.06
N ASN A 60 -9.68 4.20 17.00
CA ASN A 60 -8.90 5.32 17.48
C ASN A 60 -8.73 5.09 18.99
N THR A 61 -7.63 4.46 19.40
CA THR A 61 -7.37 4.23 20.81
C THR A 61 -7.08 5.59 21.44
N PRO A 62 -7.84 6.04 22.45
CA PRO A 62 -7.61 7.34 23.06
C PRO A 62 -6.19 7.44 23.61
N LEU A 63 -5.57 8.62 23.52
CA LEU A 63 -4.24 8.90 24.07
C LEU A 63 -4.17 8.58 25.57
N ARG A 64 -5.31 8.71 26.27
CA ARG A 64 -5.46 8.32 27.68
C ARG A 64 -6.91 7.96 27.98
N GLN A 65 -7.10 6.87 28.74
CA GLN A 65 -8.39 6.50 29.31
C GLN A 65 -8.31 6.53 30.84
N ASP A 66 -9.20 7.28 31.48
CA ASP A 66 -9.35 7.33 32.95
C ASP A 66 -10.82 7.06 33.30
N GLY A 67 -11.09 5.84 33.79
CA GLY A 67 -12.45 5.34 33.96
C GLY A 67 -13.26 5.39 32.64
N ASN A 68 -14.37 6.15 32.65
CA ASN A 68 -15.24 6.32 31.49
C ASN A 68 -14.90 7.56 30.63
N ARG A 69 -13.75 8.20 30.87
CA ARG A 69 -13.33 9.43 30.19
C ARG A 69 -12.15 9.15 29.28
N ALA A 70 -12.34 9.39 27.99
CA ALA A 70 -11.32 9.28 26.96
C ALA A 70 -10.77 10.67 26.61
N TRP A 71 -9.44 10.75 26.48
CA TRP A 71 -8.71 11.93 25.99
C TRP A 71 -8.12 11.58 24.62
N TRP A 72 -8.37 12.44 23.64
CA TRP A 72 -7.98 12.25 22.23
C TRP A 72 -6.76 13.09 21.88
#